data_AF-A0A4Y2BTC2-F1
#
_entry.id   AF-A0A4Y2BTC2-F1
#
_cell.length_a   1.000
_cell.length_b   1.000
_cell.length_c   1.000
_cell.angle_alpha   90.00
_cell.angle_beta   90.00
_cell.angle_gamma   90.00
#
_symmetry.space_group_name_H-M   'P 1'
#
loop_
_entity.id
_entity.type
_entity.pdbx_description
1 polymer ?
#
loop_
_entity_poly.entity_id
_entity_poly.type
_entity_poly.pdbx_seq_one_letter_code
_entity_poly.pdbx_strand_id
1 'polypeptide(L)'
;MSIFAGARKCDLKILAEELRETVNDSHKLKDLKKIILVGKECDEESAKEWMNTIINERKEREENERRNEEIQIVEQKRQEEIELRKLEYEERKRKDEMEFELQKIRLGAEGRSLNSNSVANQNVNSTQIKPKLEIHHLMQKI
;
A
#
# COMPACT_ATOMS: atom_id res chain seq x y z
N MET A 1 23.31 47.90 12.31
CA MET A 1 23.12 46.43 12.18
C MET A 1 23.50 46.04 10.76
N SER A 2 23.94 44.81 10.49
CA SER A 2 24.24 44.41 9.10
C SER A 2 22.94 44.01 8.39
N ILE A 3 22.63 44.66 7.26
CA ILE A 3 21.50 44.31 6.37
C ILE A 3 21.54 42.86 5.85
N PHE A 4 22.70 42.22 5.91
CA PHE A 4 22.93 40.85 5.45
C PHE A 4 23.04 39.83 6.60
N ALA A 5 22.49 40.14 7.77
CA ALA A 5 22.45 39.19 8.88
C ALA A 5 21.56 37.99 8.51
N GLY A 6 22.15 36.79 8.45
CA GLY A 6 21.43 35.55 8.10
C GLY A 6 21.34 35.23 6.60
N ALA A 7 21.87 36.07 5.72
CA ALA A 7 21.90 35.80 4.27
C ALA A 7 22.94 34.72 3.92
N ARG A 8 22.53 33.72 3.13
CA ARG A 8 23.41 32.70 2.56
C ARG A 8 24.16 33.26 1.35
N LYS A 9 25.24 32.57 0.96
CA LYS A 9 26.03 32.94 -0.23
C LYS A 9 25.19 32.93 -1.51
N CYS A 10 24.26 31.99 -1.66
CA CYS A 10 23.35 31.92 -2.80
C CYS A 10 22.38 33.11 -2.84
N ASP A 11 21.82 33.53 -1.71
CA ASP A 11 20.91 34.69 -1.66
C ASP A 11 21.62 35.98 -2.10
N LEU A 12 22.87 36.18 -1.66
CA LEU A 12 23.69 37.33 -2.08
C LEU A 12 24.09 37.24 -3.56
N LYS A 13 24.26 36.03 -4.10
CA LYS A 13 24.58 35.85 -5.52
C LYS A 13 23.38 36.24 -6.39
N ILE A 14 22.18 35.79 -6.05
CA ILE A 14 20.93 36.17 -6.72
C ILE A 14 20.78 37.70 -6.68
N LEU A 15 20.94 38.30 -5.50
CA LEU A 15 20.81 39.74 -5.34
C LEU A 15 21.83 40.51 -6.19
N ALA A 16 23.08 40.05 -6.26
CA ALA A 16 24.10 40.70 -7.11
C ALA A 16 23.80 40.53 -8.61
N GLU A 17 23.30 39.37 -9.05
CA GLU A 17 22.85 39.16 -10.44
C GLU A 17 21.67 40.08 -10.81
N GLU A 18 20.71 40.27 -9.91
CA GLU A 18 19.58 41.20 -10.10
C GLU A 18 20.02 42.66 -10.16
N LEU A 19 21.09 43.01 -9.44
CA LEU A 19 21.75 44.32 -9.54
C LEU A 19 22.61 44.46 -10.81
N ARG A 20 22.60 43.46 -11.70
CA ARG A 20 23.42 43.38 -12.93
C ARG A 20 24.92 43.41 -12.67
N GLU A 21 25.33 43.03 -11.46
CA GLU A 21 26.73 42.90 -11.09
C GLU A 21 27.29 41.53 -11.51
N THR A 22 28.54 41.51 -11.95
CA THR A 22 29.17 40.26 -12.38
C THR A 22 29.63 39.45 -11.17
N VAL A 23 28.92 38.37 -10.84
CA VAL A 23 29.27 37.49 -9.71
C VAL A 23 29.52 36.05 -10.14
N ASN A 24 30.76 35.60 -9.98
CA ASN A 24 31.16 34.20 -10.12
C ASN A 24 31.05 33.41 -8.79
N ASP A 25 31.10 32.08 -8.88
CA ASP A 25 31.06 31.18 -7.72
C ASP A 25 32.31 31.26 -6.83
N SER A 26 33.41 31.80 -7.33
CA SER A 26 34.65 31.97 -6.58
C SER A 26 34.60 33.13 -5.58
N HIS A 27 33.68 34.10 -5.77
CA HIS A 27 33.52 35.22 -4.86
C HIS A 27 33.17 34.76 -3.44
N LYS A 28 33.85 35.30 -2.45
CA LYS A 28 33.53 35.02 -1.05
C LYS A 28 32.31 35.84 -0.64
N LEU A 29 31.65 35.41 0.45
CA LEU A 29 30.52 36.13 1.03
C LEU A 29 30.84 37.62 1.27
N LYS A 30 32.08 37.92 1.72
CA LYS A 30 32.55 39.29 1.97
C LYS A 30 32.63 40.11 0.68
N ASP A 31 33.03 39.49 -0.43
CA ASP A 31 33.17 40.16 -1.72
C ASP A 31 31.80 40.44 -2.33
N LEU A 32 30.87 39.48 -2.26
CA LEU A 32 29.48 39.67 -2.67
C LEU A 32 28.82 40.81 -1.89
N LYS A 33 28.99 40.86 -0.56
CA LYS A 33 28.47 41.98 0.27
C LYS A 33 29.00 43.33 -0.20
N LYS A 34 30.29 43.42 -0.55
CA LYS A 34 30.88 44.68 -1.05
C LYS A 34 30.33 45.07 -2.41
N ILE A 35 30.21 44.12 -3.34
CA ILE A 35 29.65 44.36 -4.68
C ILE A 35 28.23 44.94 -4.56
N ILE A 36 27.39 44.31 -3.74
CA ILE A 36 26.00 44.75 -3.50
C ILE A 36 25.94 46.15 -2.87
N LEU A 37 26.81 46.42 -1.89
CA LEU A 37 26.89 47.73 -1.23
C LEU A 37 27.39 48.85 -2.16
N VAL A 38 28.16 48.51 -3.20
CA VAL A 38 28.73 49.48 -4.15
C VAL A 38 27.81 49.71 -5.35
N GLY A 39 27.08 48.69 -5.80
CA GLY A 39 26.32 48.71 -7.05
C GLY A 39 24.99 49.47 -7.04
N LYS A 40 24.55 50.04 -5.91
CA LYS A 40 23.25 50.70 -5.84
C LYS A 40 23.27 51.97 -5.00
N GLU A 41 22.80 53.07 -5.59
CA GLU A 41 22.14 54.16 -4.89
C GLU A 41 20.80 53.68 -4.28
N CYS A 42 20.78 52.55 -3.56
CA CYS A 42 19.61 52.15 -2.75
C CYS A 42 19.78 52.77 -1.37
N ASP A 43 18.74 53.41 -0.87
CA ASP A 43 18.64 53.60 0.58
C ASP A 43 18.62 52.24 1.31
N GLU A 44 19.06 52.27 2.56
CA GLU A 44 19.22 51.08 3.40
C GLU A 44 17.89 50.31 3.58
N GLU A 45 16.76 51.01 3.48
CA GLU A 45 15.42 50.47 3.71
C GLU A 45 14.92 49.66 2.50
N SER A 46 15.11 50.18 1.29
CA SER A 46 14.80 49.50 0.03
C SER A 46 15.65 48.23 -0.15
N ALA A 47 16.93 48.26 0.23
CA ALA A 47 17.80 47.08 0.19
C ALA A 47 17.35 46.00 1.20
N LYS A 48 16.85 46.43 2.35
CA LYS A 48 16.32 45.55 3.40
C LYS A 48 15.00 44.90 2.98
N GLU A 49 14.09 45.65 2.38
CA GLU A 49 12.82 45.12 1.87
C GLU A 49 13.05 44.07 0.78
N TRP A 50 13.93 44.35 -0.19
CA TRP A 50 14.33 43.40 -1.21
C TRP A 50 14.94 42.11 -0.63
N MET A 51 15.87 42.26 0.32
CA MET A 51 16.47 41.09 0.98
C MET A 51 15.44 40.26 1.74
N ASN A 52 14.47 40.91 2.40
CA ASN A 52 13.38 40.19 3.07
C ASN A 52 12.53 39.39 2.08
N THR A 53 12.21 39.96 0.92
CA THR A 53 11.45 39.28 -0.14
C THR A 53 12.18 38.03 -0.61
N ILE A 54 13.48 38.13 -0.95
CA ILE A 54 14.29 37.00 -1.41
C ILE A 54 14.38 35.90 -0.34
N ILE A 55 14.60 36.28 0.91
CA ILE A 55 14.65 35.32 2.03
C ILE A 55 13.29 34.64 2.21
N ASN A 56 12.19 35.38 2.09
CA ASN A 56 10.84 34.85 2.26
C ASN A 56 10.46 33.89 1.12
N GLU A 57 10.66 34.29 -0.13
CA GLU A 57 10.39 33.44 -1.30
C GLU A 57 11.16 32.12 -1.24
N ARG A 58 12.43 32.17 -0.82
CA ARG A 58 13.20 30.96 -0.59
C ARG A 58 12.59 30.08 0.50
N LYS A 59 12.25 30.67 1.65
CA LYS A 59 11.65 29.92 2.76
C LYS A 59 10.34 29.26 2.34
N GLU A 60 9.50 29.97 1.58
CA GLU A 60 8.27 29.42 1.03
C GLU A 60 8.54 28.27 0.06
N ARG A 61 9.58 28.37 -0.77
CA ARG A 61 10.00 27.26 -1.65
C ARG A 61 10.43 26.03 -0.85
N GLU A 62 11.32 26.21 0.14
CA GLU A 62 11.80 25.13 1.00
C GLU A 62 10.65 24.50 1.83
N GLU A 63 9.65 25.28 2.23
CA GLU A 63 8.46 24.78 2.89
C GLU A 63 7.53 24.02 1.92
N ASN A 64 7.32 24.53 0.72
CA ASN A 64 6.51 23.86 -0.29
C ASN A 64 7.14 22.54 -0.75
N GLU A 65 8.47 22.48 -0.88
CA GLU A 65 9.20 21.24 -1.17
C GLU A 65 8.95 20.20 -0.08
N ARG A 66 9.11 20.57 1.21
CA ARG A 66 8.83 19.67 2.34
C ARG A 66 7.37 19.20 2.37
N ARG A 67 6.40 20.10 2.16
CA ARG A 67 4.97 19.72 2.07
C ARG A 67 4.72 18.75 0.93
N ASN A 68 5.36 18.96 -0.23
CA ASN A 68 5.21 18.09 -1.38
C ASN A 68 5.83 16.71 -1.14
N GLU A 69 6.98 16.64 -0.47
CA GLU A 69 7.59 15.38 -0.02
C GLU A 69 6.68 14.62 0.95
N GLU A 70 6.10 15.30 1.93
CA GLU A 70 5.14 14.70 2.86
C GLU A 70 3.92 14.13 2.13
N ILE A 71 3.35 14.87 1.18
CA ILE A 71 2.22 14.42 0.36
C ILE A 71 2.61 13.17 -0.44
N GLN A 72 3.79 13.15 -1.07
CA GLN A 72 4.24 11.97 -1.83
C GLN A 72 4.41 10.73 -0.95
N ILE A 73 4.97 10.88 0.25
CA ILE A 73 5.14 9.77 1.19
C ILE A 73 3.77 9.23 1.64
N VAL A 74 2.82 10.11 1.94
CA VAL A 74 1.47 9.71 2.34
C VAL A 74 0.75 8.98 1.21
N GLU A 75 0.82 9.49 -0.02
CA GLU A 75 0.17 8.86 -1.16
C GLU A 75 0.81 7.50 -1.51
N GLN A 76 2.13 7.39 -1.43
CA GLN A 76 2.82 6.11 -1.61
C GLN A 76 2.35 5.07 -0.58
N LYS A 77 2.30 5.44 0.70
CA LYS A 77 1.82 4.53 1.77
C LYS A 77 0.37 4.10 1.55
N ARG A 78 -0.48 5.03 1.11
CA ARG A 78 -1.88 4.73 0.78
C ARG A 78 -1.97 3.74 -0.38
N GLN A 79 -1.14 3.89 -1.40
CA GLN A 79 -1.10 2.96 -2.53
C GLN A 79 -0.61 1.57 -2.11
N GLU A 80 0.44 1.49 -1.30
CA GLU A 80 0.95 0.23 -0.73
C GLU A 80 -0.11 -0.48 0.14
N GLU A 81 -0.87 0.26 0.97
CA GLU A 81 -1.96 -0.30 1.77
C GLU A 81 -3.06 -0.91 0.90
N ILE A 82 -3.44 -0.22 -0.19
CA ILE A 82 -4.45 -0.70 -1.13
C ILE A 82 -3.98 -2.00 -1.81
N GLU A 83 -2.73 -2.05 -2.27
CA GLU A 83 -2.16 -3.25 -2.88
C GLU A 83 -2.10 -4.42 -1.90
N LEU A 84 -1.70 -4.16 -0.65
CA LEU A 84 -1.64 -5.19 0.39
C LEU A 84 -3.03 -5.75 0.71
N ARG A 85 -4.06 -4.89 0.85
CA ARG A 85 -5.45 -5.35 1.06
C ARG A 85 -5.96 -6.18 -0.11
N LYS A 86 -5.60 -5.81 -1.35
CA LYS A 86 -5.99 -6.55 -2.54
C LYS A 86 -5.36 -7.94 -2.55
N LEU A 87 -4.09 -8.04 -2.19
CA LEU A 87 -3.40 -9.33 -2.06
C LEU A 87 -4.02 -10.20 -0.95
N GLU A 88 -4.33 -9.62 0.21
CA GLU A 88 -4.98 -10.34 1.32
C GLU A 88 -6.35 -10.89 0.91
N TYR A 89 -7.13 -10.10 0.16
CA TYR A 89 -8.43 -10.53 -0.35
C TYR A 89 -8.30 -11.71 -1.33
N GLU A 90 -7.35 -11.64 -2.27
CA GLU A 90 -7.10 -12.73 -3.23
C GLU A 90 -6.63 -14.03 -2.54
N GLU A 91 -5.74 -13.93 -1.56
CA GLU A 91 -5.31 -15.09 -0.77
C GLU A 91 -6.46 -15.71 0.03
N ARG A 92 -7.30 -14.88 0.65
CA ARG A 92 -8.50 -15.35 1.36
C ARG A 92 -9.45 -16.07 0.41
N LYS A 93 -9.70 -15.49 -0.75
CA LYS A 93 -10.57 -16.09 -1.78
C LYS A 93 -10.05 -17.45 -2.25
N ARG A 94 -8.74 -17.58 -2.53
CA ARG A 94 -8.14 -18.88 -2.90
C ARG A 94 -8.30 -19.92 -1.79
N LYS A 95 -8.15 -19.50 -0.53
CA LYS A 95 -8.31 -20.40 0.61
C LYS A 95 -9.76 -20.89 0.74
N ASP A 96 -10.72 -19.99 0.61
CA ASP A 96 -12.14 -20.32 0.66
C ASP A 96 -12.55 -21.24 -0.49
N GLU A 97 -12.05 -21.00 -1.71
CA GLU A 97 -12.25 -21.87 -2.88
C GLU A 97 -11.70 -23.28 -2.62
N MET A 98 -10.47 -23.37 -2.10
CA MET A 98 -9.85 -24.66 -1.77
C MET A 98 -10.63 -25.41 -0.67
N GLU A 99 -11.09 -24.72 0.36
CA GLU A 99 -11.90 -25.32 1.43
C GLU A 99 -13.23 -25.86 0.91
N PHE A 100 -13.88 -25.12 -0.01
CA PHE A 100 -15.10 -25.54 -0.67
C PHE A 100 -14.88 -26.80 -1.53
N GLU A 101 -13.79 -26.87 -2.31
CA GLU A 101 -13.44 -28.07 -3.08
C GLU A 101 -13.19 -29.29 -2.18
N LEU A 102 -12.47 -29.10 -1.07
CA LEU A 102 -12.25 -30.17 -0.08
C LEU A 102 -13.56 -30.64 0.55
N GLN A 103 -14.49 -29.72 0.85
CA GLN A 103 -15.81 -30.08 1.38
C GLN A 103 -16.64 -30.88 0.36
N LYS A 104 -16.61 -30.52 -0.92
CA LYS A 104 -17.25 -31.31 -1.99
C LYS A 104 -16.72 -32.74 -2.05
N ILE A 105 -15.40 -32.92 -1.95
CA ILE A 105 -14.77 -34.25 -1.94
C ILE A 105 -15.24 -35.07 -0.72
N ARG A 106 -15.24 -34.48 0.48
CA ARG A 106 -15.72 -35.15 1.71
C ARG A 106 -17.16 -35.64 1.59
N LEU A 107 -18.08 -34.77 1.17
CA LEU A 107 -19.49 -35.14 0.98
C LEU A 107 -19.68 -36.22 -0.09
N GLY A 108 -18.92 -36.14 -1.19
CA GLY A 108 -18.94 -37.15 -2.25
C GLY A 108 -18.40 -38.53 -1.82
N ALA A 109 -17.49 -38.56 -0.84
CA ALA A 109 -17.00 -39.79 -0.22
C ALA A 109 -18.00 -40.37 0.80
N GLU A 110 -18.58 -39.52 1.65
CA GLU A 110 -19.61 -39.92 2.62
C GLU A 110 -20.87 -40.48 1.95
N GLY A 111 -21.34 -39.85 0.87
CA GLY A 111 -22.46 -40.35 0.08
C GLY A 111 -22.22 -41.74 -0.54
N ARG A 112 -20.96 -42.08 -0.85
CA ARG A 112 -20.52 -43.40 -1.34
C ARG A 112 -20.25 -44.45 -0.25
N SER A 113 -20.17 -44.02 1.00
CA SER A 113 -20.06 -44.90 2.16
C SER A 113 -21.45 -45.32 2.66
N LEU A 114 -22.38 -44.37 2.74
CA LEU A 114 -23.75 -44.61 3.23
C LEU A 114 -24.57 -45.56 2.34
N ASN A 115 -24.41 -45.47 1.02
CA ASN A 115 -25.05 -46.39 0.08
C ASN A 115 -24.45 -47.82 0.13
N SER A 116 -23.15 -47.96 0.39
CA SER A 116 -22.48 -49.27 0.57
C SER A 116 -22.95 -49.98 1.85
N ASN A 117 -23.16 -49.24 2.94
CA ASN A 117 -23.69 -49.79 4.20
C ASN A 117 -25.19 -50.16 4.13
N SER A 118 -25.97 -49.49 3.28
CA SER A 118 -27.37 -49.85 3.01
C SER A 118 -27.50 -51.20 2.29
N VAL A 119 -26.67 -51.44 1.26
CA VAL A 119 -26.67 -52.70 0.49
C VAL A 119 -26.25 -53.88 1.36
N ALA A 120 -25.28 -53.70 2.26
CA ALA A 120 -24.87 -54.73 3.21
C ALA A 120 -25.98 -55.12 4.22
N ASN A 121 -26.75 -54.14 4.71
CA ASN A 121 -27.79 -54.34 5.72
C ASN A 121 -29.13 -54.89 5.17
N GLN A 122 -29.39 -54.80 3.86
CA GLN A 122 -30.56 -55.47 3.26
C GLN A 122 -30.31 -56.96 2.98
N ASN A 123 -29.06 -57.37 2.75
CA ASN A 123 -28.70 -58.77 2.53
C ASN A 123 -28.92 -59.63 3.80
N VAL A 124 -28.57 -59.12 4.98
CA VAL A 124 -28.74 -59.87 6.25
C VAL A 124 -30.20 -60.09 6.67
N ASN A 125 -31.15 -59.26 6.23
CA ASN A 125 -32.57 -59.40 6.60
C ASN A 125 -33.39 -60.30 5.66
N SER A 126 -32.87 -60.63 4.47
CA SER A 126 -33.58 -61.51 3.50
C SER A 126 -33.40 -63.01 3.79
N THR A 127 -32.40 -63.38 4.58
CA THR A 127 -32.04 -64.79 4.86
C THR A 127 -32.80 -65.40 6.05
N GLN A 128 -33.67 -64.63 6.72
CA GLN A 128 -34.38 -65.06 7.94
C GLN A 128 -35.90 -65.27 7.77
N ILE A 129 -36.40 -65.43 6.54
CA ILE A 129 -37.77 -65.88 6.32
C ILE A 129 -37.77 -67.40 6.13
N LYS A 130 -38.04 -68.14 7.22
CA LYS A 130 -38.29 -69.59 7.18
C LYS A 130 -39.46 -69.88 6.23
N PRO A 131 -39.33 -70.73 5.20
CA PRO A 131 -40.48 -71.19 4.44
C PRO A 131 -41.28 -72.15 5.32
N LYS A 132 -42.51 -71.76 5.65
CA LYS A 132 -43.49 -72.60 6.36
C LYS A 132 -43.99 -73.65 5.36
N LEU A 133 -43.38 -74.83 5.33
CA LEU A 133 -43.85 -75.97 4.54
C LEU A 133 -45.01 -76.65 5.25
N GLU A 134 -46.23 -76.36 4.80
CA GLU A 134 -47.43 -77.15 5.11
C GLU A 134 -47.32 -78.50 4.42
N ILE A 135 -47.05 -79.56 5.19
CA ILE A 135 -47.06 -80.94 4.68
C ILE A 135 -48.47 -81.51 4.88
N HIS A 136 -49.39 -81.13 4.00
CA HIS A 136 -50.64 -81.87 3.84
C HIS A 136 -50.36 -83.19 3.10
N HIS A 137 -50.55 -84.28 3.85
CA HIS A 137 -50.94 -85.65 3.49
C HIS A 137 -50.74 -86.10 2.03
N LEU A 138 -50.14 -87.27 1.82
CA LEU A 138 -50.82 -88.46 1.25
C LEU A 138 -49.81 -89.48 0.67
N MET A 139 -49.95 -90.74 1.12
CA MET A 139 -49.53 -92.00 0.46
C MET A 139 -48.02 -92.29 0.40
N GLN A 140 -47.50 -93.51 0.54
CA GLN A 140 -48.05 -94.87 0.37
C GLN A 140 -46.91 -95.85 0.75
N LYS A 141 -47.26 -97.03 1.29
CA LYS A 141 -46.50 -98.31 1.27
C LYS A 141 -45.19 -98.32 2.10
N ILE A 142 -44.93 -99.29 2.99
CA ILE A 142 -45.20 -100.75 3.01
C ILE A 142 -45.51 -101.17 4.45
#